data_AF-A0A8E0N8M5-F1
#
_entry.id   AF-A0A8E0N8M5-F1
#
_cell.length_a   1.000
_cell.length_b   1.000
_cell.length_c   1.000
_cell.angle_alpha   90.00
_cell.angle_beta   90.00
_cell.angle_gamma   90.00
#
_symmetry.space_group_name_H-M   'P 1'
#
loop_
_entity.id
_entity.type
_entity.pdbx_description
1 polymer ?
#
loop_
_entity_poly.entity_id
_entity_poly.type
_entity_poly.pdbx_seq_one_letter_code
_entity_poly.pdbx_strand_id
1 'polypeptide(L)'
;MKARYPAIYTRYGFLDAFNPTLTETGGNDLLHGDIHPGVGWIADDYLGIDQGPIVIMIENHKSDLVWRLMRTDPHLRRGLERAGFSGGWLSA
;
A
#
# COMPACT_ATOMS: atom_id res chain seq x y z
N MET A 1 -1.35 8.01 11.96
CA MET A 1 -1.80 6.60 11.95
C MET A 1 -1.24 5.83 13.13
N LYS A 2 0.03 5.36 13.11
CA LYS A 2 0.63 4.56 14.20
C LYS A 2 0.46 5.14 15.62
N ALA A 3 0.71 6.45 15.80
CA ALA A 3 0.57 7.08 17.11
C ALA A 3 -0.87 7.06 17.66
N ARG A 4 -1.87 7.07 16.77
CA ARG A 4 -3.30 7.06 17.12
C ARG A 4 -3.86 5.64 17.25
N TYR A 5 -3.37 4.74 16.40
CA TYR A 5 -3.77 3.33 16.36
C TYR A 5 -2.49 2.49 16.43
N PRO A 6 -1.95 2.21 17.62
CA PRO A 6 -0.72 1.44 17.75
C PRO A 6 -0.92 -0.03 17.36
N ALA A 7 -2.12 -0.57 17.58
CA ALA A 7 -2.46 -1.97 17.30
C ALA A 7 -2.40 -2.35 15.81
N ILE A 8 -2.55 -1.39 14.89
CA ILE A 8 -2.51 -1.67 13.44
C ILE A 8 -1.08 -1.74 12.88
N TYR A 9 -0.04 -1.62 13.72
CA TYR A 9 1.36 -1.64 13.28
C TYR A 9 2.11 -2.78 13.97
N THR A 10 2.47 -3.82 13.21
CA THR A 10 3.17 -4.99 13.73
C THR A 10 4.46 -5.27 12.94
N ARG A 11 4.88 -6.54 12.83
CA ARG A 11 6.20 -6.96 12.33
C ARG A 11 6.56 -6.40 10.96
N TYR A 12 5.60 -6.31 10.04
CA TYR A 12 5.84 -5.86 8.66
C TYR A 12 5.29 -4.46 8.35
N GLY A 13 5.00 -3.67 9.38
CA GLY A 13 4.41 -2.35 9.22
C GLY A 13 2.90 -2.37 9.47
N PHE A 14 2.17 -1.55 8.73
CA PHE A 14 0.71 -1.46 8.88
C PHE A 14 0.02 -2.72 8.35
N LEU A 15 -0.89 -3.28 9.15
CA LEU A 15 -1.81 -4.33 8.71
C LEU A 15 -2.70 -3.83 7.57
N ASP A 16 -3.29 -4.76 6.83
CA ASP A 16 -3.97 -4.49 5.57
C ASP A 16 -5.08 -3.43 5.68
N ALA A 17 -5.93 -3.59 6.70
CA ALA A 17 -7.06 -2.71 6.94
C ALA A 17 -7.47 -2.64 8.41
N PHE A 18 -8.26 -1.63 8.74
CA PHE A 18 -8.95 -1.52 10.03
C PHE A 18 -10.21 -0.68 9.86
N ASN A 19 -11.21 -0.91 10.72
CA ASN A 19 -12.47 -0.17 10.73
C ASN A 19 -12.85 0.23 12.17
N PRO A 20 -12.62 1.50 12.57
CA PRO A 20 -12.92 1.96 13.91
C PRO A 20 -14.40 2.01 14.28
N THR A 21 -15.30 1.94 13.29
CA THR A 21 -16.75 1.98 13.49
C THR A 21 -17.34 0.58 13.70
N LEU A 22 -16.61 -0.47 13.33
CA LEU A 22 -17.03 -1.85 13.56
C LEU A 22 -16.49 -2.31 14.92
N THR A 23 -17.30 -2.14 15.97
CA THR A 23 -16.91 -2.45 17.36
C THR A 23 -17.53 -3.74 17.91
N GLU A 24 -18.40 -4.39 17.15
CA GLU A 24 -19.07 -5.65 17.49
C GLU A 24 -19.50 -6.36 16.20
N THR A 25 -19.68 -7.68 16.25
CA THR A 25 -20.02 -8.49 15.06
C THR A 25 -21.52 -8.79 14.92
N GLY A 26 -22.32 -8.37 15.90
CA GLY A 26 -23.73 -8.74 16.00
C GLY A 26 -23.95 -10.25 16.20
N GLY A 27 -22.97 -10.96 16.74
CA GLY A 27 -23.02 -12.41 16.95
C GLY A 27 -22.63 -13.26 15.75
N ASN A 28 -22.13 -12.65 14.67
CA ASN A 28 -21.59 -13.37 13.52
C ASN A 28 -20.09 -13.63 13.69
N ASP A 29 -19.61 -14.72 13.11
CA ASP A 29 -18.18 -15.02 13.03
C ASP A 29 -17.52 -14.14 11.96
N LEU A 30 -16.30 -13.67 12.25
CA LEU A 30 -15.48 -12.97 11.27
C LEU A 30 -14.68 -13.98 10.45
N LEU A 31 -14.60 -13.74 9.14
CA LEU A 31 -13.73 -14.54 8.26
C LEU A 31 -12.26 -14.14 8.37
N HIS A 32 -11.99 -12.85 8.64
CA HIS A 32 -10.67 -12.25 8.75
C HIS A 32 -10.68 -11.16 9.82
N GLY A 33 -9.55 -10.99 10.49
CA GLY A 33 -9.37 -10.01 11.54
C GLY A 33 -10.24 -10.21 12.77
N ASP A 34 -10.06 -9.32 13.75
CA ASP A 34 -10.73 -9.39 15.04
C ASP A 34 -11.17 -8.00 15.54
N ILE A 35 -12.11 -7.98 16.49
CA ILE A 35 -12.51 -6.76 17.19
C ILE A 35 -11.50 -6.46 18.30
N HIS A 36 -10.81 -5.32 18.19
CA HIS A 36 -9.93 -4.80 19.23
C HIS A 36 -10.67 -3.81 20.14
N PRO A 37 -10.72 -4.05 21.46
CA PRO A 37 -11.38 -3.14 22.41
C PRO A 37 -10.86 -1.70 22.30
N GLY A 38 -11.78 -0.74 22.17
CA GLY A 38 -11.45 0.68 22.06
C GLY A 38 -10.83 1.12 20.72
N VAL A 39 -10.64 0.20 19.76
CA VAL A 39 -10.10 0.49 18.43
C VAL A 39 -11.10 0.19 17.32
N GLY A 40 -11.81 -0.94 17.39
CA GLY A 40 -12.66 -1.47 16.33
C GLY A 40 -12.04 -2.70 15.64
N TRP A 41 -12.54 -3.07 14.47
CA TRP A 41 -12.03 -4.21 13.70
C TRP A 41 -10.64 -3.92 13.12
N ILE A 42 -9.74 -4.89 13.19
CA ILE A 42 -8.39 -4.84 12.59
C ILE A 42 -8.16 -6.13 11.82
N ALA A 43 -7.65 -6.03 10.59
CA ALA A 43 -7.23 -7.19 9.79
C ALA A 43 -6.09 -7.95 10.48
N ASP A 44 -6.02 -9.27 10.31
CA ASP A 44 -5.00 -10.14 10.90
C ASP A 44 -3.83 -10.46 9.94
N ASP A 45 -3.83 -9.86 8.76
CA ASP A 45 -2.94 -10.21 7.66
C ASP A 45 -2.27 -9.01 6.97
N TYR A 46 -1.48 -9.36 5.96
CA TYR A 46 -0.73 -8.47 5.10
C TYR A 46 -0.89 -8.94 3.66
N LEU A 47 -1.30 -8.04 2.77
CA LEU A 47 -1.32 -8.32 1.34
C LEU A 47 -0.10 -7.69 0.66
N GLY A 48 0.63 -8.51 -0.10
CA GLY A 48 1.85 -8.04 -0.80
C GLY A 48 1.58 -6.89 -1.78
N ILE A 49 0.38 -6.87 -2.36
CA ILE A 49 -0.07 -5.79 -3.26
C ILE A 49 -0.35 -4.47 -2.53
N ASP A 50 -0.58 -4.49 -1.22
CA ASP A 50 -0.78 -3.29 -0.40
C ASP A 50 0.52 -2.84 0.28
N GLN A 51 1.33 -3.80 0.74
CA GLN A 51 2.63 -3.51 1.37
C GLN A 51 3.69 -3.05 0.36
N GLY A 52 3.75 -3.70 -0.81
CA GLY A 52 4.74 -3.42 -1.84
C GLY A 52 4.73 -1.95 -2.30
N PRO A 53 3.58 -1.41 -2.71
CA PRO A 53 3.47 0.00 -3.10
C PRO A 53 3.84 0.98 -1.99
N ILE A 54 3.57 0.70 -0.71
CA ILE A 54 4.01 1.59 0.39
C ILE A 54 5.52 1.81 0.31
N VAL A 55 6.30 0.73 0.23
CA VAL A 55 7.77 0.81 0.20
C VAL A 55 8.26 1.42 -1.11
N ILE A 56 7.74 0.95 -2.25
CA ILE A 56 8.15 1.42 -3.59
C ILE A 56 7.85 2.91 -3.76
N MET A 57 6.71 3.38 -3.28
CA MET A 57 6.31 4.78 -3.42
C MET A 57 7.01 5.70 -2.43
N ILE A 58 7.35 5.24 -1.22
CA ILE A 58 8.24 5.99 -0.32
C ILE A 58 9.59 6.21 -0.99
N GLU A 59 10.18 5.17 -1.59
CA GLU A 59 11.49 5.30 -2.22
C GLU A 59 11.44 6.10 -3.53
N ASN A 60 10.37 6.00 -4.31
CA ASN A 60 10.14 6.92 -5.43
C ASN A 60 10.03 8.37 -4.96
N HIS A 61 9.30 8.64 -3.89
CA HIS A 61 9.21 10.01 -3.37
C HIS A 61 10.59 10.55 -2.91
N LYS A 62 11.41 9.70 -2.29
CA LYS A 62 12.72 10.11 -1.75
C LYS A 62 13.77 10.30 -2.83
N SER A 63 13.79 9.44 -3.83
CA SER A 63 14.90 9.39 -4.77
C SER A 63 14.50 9.02 -6.18
N ASP A 64 13.23 8.83 -6.53
CA ASP A 64 12.79 8.32 -7.83
C ASP A 64 13.44 6.98 -8.24
N LEU A 65 13.97 6.17 -7.32
CA LEU A 65 14.78 4.98 -7.67
C LEU A 65 14.08 4.04 -8.67
N VAL A 66 12.85 3.62 -8.35
CA VAL A 66 12.12 2.66 -9.18
C VAL A 66 11.71 3.31 -10.50
N TRP A 67 11.26 4.57 -10.46
CA TRP A 67 10.93 5.32 -11.68
C TRP A 67 12.12 5.56 -12.58
N ARG A 68 13.30 5.89 -12.05
CA ARG A 68 14.54 6.03 -12.83
C ARG A 68 14.93 4.71 -13.45
N LEU A 69 14.87 3.61 -12.69
CA LEU A 69 15.16 2.28 -13.21
C LEU A 69 14.21 1.93 -14.37
N MET A 70 12.90 2.08 -14.17
CA MET A 70 11.89 1.83 -15.20
C MET A 70 12.10 2.72 -16.44
N ARG A 71 12.59 3.96 -16.27
CA ARG A 71 12.87 4.87 -17.40
C ARG A 71 14.00 4.38 -18.29
N THR A 72 14.92 3.57 -17.76
CA THR A 72 16.00 2.98 -18.56
C THR A 72 15.56 1.76 -19.37
N ASP A 73 14.38 1.19 -19.10
CA ASP A 73 13.90 0.00 -19.81
C ASP A 73 13.41 0.35 -21.23
N PRO A 74 14.05 -0.19 -22.28
CA PRO A 74 13.70 0.15 -23.66
C PRO A 74 12.34 -0.42 -24.10
N HIS A 75 11.82 -1.45 -23.44
CA HIS A 75 10.51 -2.02 -23.73
C HIS A 75 9.40 -1.14 -23.16
N LEU A 76 9.55 -0.66 -21.93
CA LEU A 76 8.60 0.28 -21.31
C LEU A 76 8.52 1.58 -22.09
N ARG A 77 9.67 2.18 -22.42
CA ARG A 77 9.72 3.41 -23.23
C ARG A 77 9.03 3.23 -24.57
N ARG A 78 9.39 2.19 -25.31
CA ARG A 78 8.80 1.87 -26.62
C ARG A 78 7.29 1.65 -26.53
N GLY A 79 6.83 0.98 -25.47
CA GLY A 79 5.40 0.77 -25.22
C GLY A 79 4.65 2.09 -25.03
N LEU A 80 5.18 2.97 -24.19
CA LEU A 80 4.61 4.30 -23.92
C LEU A 80 4.62 5.20 -25.17
N GLU A 81 5.74 5.25 -25.90
CA GLU A 81 5.86 6.01 -27.15
C GLU A 81 4.84 5.52 -28.20
N ARG A 82 4.66 4.20 -28.34
CA ARG A 82 3.65 3.61 -29.24
C ARG A 82 2.21 3.89 -28.80
N ALA A 83 1.98 4.05 -27.51
CA ALA A 83 0.70 4.47 -26.96
C ALA A 83 0.45 5.98 -27.08
N GLY A 84 1.37 6.75 -27.68
CA GLY A 84 1.22 8.18 -27.93
C GLY A 84 1.67 9.08 -26.77
N PHE A 85 2.27 8.53 -25.72
CA PHE A 85 2.86 9.33 -24.65
C PHE A 85 4.14 10.03 -25.14
N SER A 86 4.33 11.28 -24.70
CA SER A 86 5.52 12.08 -25.01
C SER A 86 5.81 13.08 -23.88
N GLY A 87 7.03 13.60 -23.83
CA GLY A 87 7.45 14.58 -22.83
C GLY A 87 7.53 14.04 -21.40
N GLY A 88 7.72 14.95 -20.43
CA GLY A 88 7.74 14.64 -19.00
C GLY A 88 8.73 13.53 -18.65
N TRP A 89 8.22 12.46 -18.01
CA TRP A 89 9.01 11.29 -17.60
C TRP A 89 9.76 10.62 -18.75
N LEU A 90 9.27 10.70 -20.00
CA LEU A 90 9.95 10.10 -21.15
C LEU A 90 11.12 10.94 -21.67
N SER A 91 11.10 12.26 -21.46
CA SER A 91 12.10 13.21 -21.96
C SER A 91 13.05 13.75 -20.87
N ALA A 92 12.82 13.38 -19.61
CA ALA A 92 13.60 13.82 -18.45
C ALA A 92 14.81 12.94 -18.17
#